data_AF-A0A1G8MMW8-F1
#
_entry.id   AF-A0A1G8MMW8-F1
#
_cell.length_a   1.000
_cell.length_b   1.000
_cell.length_c   1.000
_cell.angle_alpha   90.00
_cell.angle_beta   90.00
_cell.angle_gamma   90.00
#
_symmetry.space_group_name_H-M   'P 1'
#
loop_
_entity.id
_entity.type
_entity.pdbx_description
1 polymer ?
#
loop_
_entity_poly.entity_id
_entity_poly.type
_entity_poly.pdbx_seq_one_letter_code
_entity_poly.pdbx_strand_id
1 'polypeptide(L)'
;MENSANNNPEIIVIKETQKVLDVKCALLNGSSFEQMMMNNASFKDVCITGLKIEDANLSDLEIKYAQLGGAYIHDIGMPPEGHPAYDPAAKQRPLKFENCDLQGSTITDCNLSGVDITDCDLNGMKINGIDVDELLRAYQKQGI
;
A
#
# COMPACT_ATOMS: atom_id res chain seq x y z
N MET A 1 -16.42 -13.55 -43.59
CA MET A 1 -17.35 -12.82 -42.70
C MET A 1 -16.88 -13.09 -41.29
N GLU A 2 -16.07 -12.19 -40.73
CA GLU A 2 -15.62 -12.28 -39.34
C GLU A 2 -16.81 -11.96 -38.44
N ASN A 3 -17.16 -12.91 -37.59
CA ASN A 3 -18.18 -12.73 -36.58
C ASN A 3 -17.54 -11.90 -35.46
N SER A 4 -17.72 -10.57 -35.52
CA SER A 4 -17.36 -9.69 -34.42
C SER A 4 -18.29 -10.02 -33.25
N ALA A 5 -17.87 -10.98 -32.43
CA ALA A 5 -18.49 -11.24 -31.14
C ALA A 5 -18.53 -9.91 -30.40
N ASN A 6 -19.73 -9.48 -30.06
CA ASN A 6 -19.99 -8.28 -29.29
C ASN A 6 -19.38 -8.49 -27.90
N ASN A 7 -18.09 -8.17 -27.75
CA ASN A 7 -17.28 -8.38 -26.54
C ASN A 7 -17.58 -7.33 -25.46
N ASN A 8 -18.86 -7.00 -25.26
CA ASN A 8 -19.22 -6.23 -24.08
C ASN A 8 -19.18 -7.18 -22.87
N PRO A 9 -18.41 -6.85 -21.82
CA PRO A 9 -18.36 -7.68 -20.63
C PRO A 9 -19.76 -7.75 -20.02
N GLU A 10 -20.19 -8.94 -19.63
CA GLU A 10 -21.40 -9.11 -18.83
C GLU A 10 -21.15 -8.50 -17.43
N ILE A 11 -21.92 -7.49 -17.06
CA ILE A 11 -21.77 -6.78 -15.77
C ILE A 11 -22.73 -7.39 -14.75
N ILE A 12 -22.18 -7.95 -13.68
CA ILE A 12 -22.94 -8.39 -12.51
C ILE A 12 -23.02 -7.23 -11.51
N VAL A 13 -24.23 -6.78 -11.19
CA VAL A 13 -24.48 -5.68 -10.24
C VAL A 13 -24.97 -6.24 -8.91
N ILE A 14 -24.23 -5.97 -7.83
CA ILE A 14 -24.59 -6.34 -6.46
C ILE A 14 -24.81 -5.05 -5.66
N LYS A 15 -26.01 -4.84 -5.13
CA LYS A 15 -26.39 -3.62 -4.39
C LYS A 15 -27.12 -3.96 -3.10
N GLU A 16 -26.88 -3.15 -2.07
CA GLU A 16 -27.64 -3.12 -0.80
C GLU A 16 -27.88 -4.52 -0.18
N THR A 17 -26.83 -5.33 -0.07
CA THR A 17 -26.96 -6.72 0.39
C THR A 17 -25.74 -7.19 1.18
N GLN A 18 -25.92 -8.18 2.05
CA GLN A 18 -24.86 -8.79 2.86
C GLN A 18 -24.34 -10.10 2.23
N LYS A 19 -24.30 -10.16 0.90
CA LYS A 19 -23.85 -11.37 0.19
C LYS A 19 -22.33 -11.53 0.32
N VAL A 20 -21.90 -12.77 0.51
CA VAL A 20 -20.50 -13.16 0.31
C VAL A 20 -20.26 -13.34 -1.18
N LEU A 21 -19.17 -12.76 -1.68
CA LEU A 21 -18.73 -12.92 -3.06
C LEU A 21 -17.55 -13.90 -3.08
N ASP A 22 -17.78 -15.13 -3.52
CA ASP A 22 -16.73 -16.16 -3.72
C ASP A 22 -16.33 -16.15 -5.20
N VAL A 23 -15.20 -15.52 -5.52
CA VAL A 23 -14.67 -15.41 -6.88
C VAL A 23 -13.45 -16.32 -7.04
N LYS A 24 -13.53 -17.28 -7.96
CA LYS A 24 -12.45 -18.22 -8.25
C LYS A 24 -12.19 -18.30 -9.76
N CYS A 25 -10.92 -18.29 -10.15
CA CYS A 25 -10.48 -18.43 -11.54
C CYS A 25 -11.18 -17.46 -12.51
N ALA A 26 -11.52 -16.24 -12.06
CA ALA A 26 -12.20 -15.23 -12.86
C ALA A 26 -11.27 -14.08 -13.23
N LEU A 27 -11.52 -13.45 -14.38
CA LEU A 27 -10.89 -12.19 -14.79
C LEU A 27 -11.79 -11.03 -14.37
N LEU A 28 -11.29 -10.18 -13.49
CA LEU A 28 -12.01 -8.99 -12.99
C LEU A 28 -11.44 -7.67 -13.54
N ASN A 29 -10.66 -7.72 -14.62
CA ASN A 29 -10.03 -6.54 -15.21
C ASN A 29 -11.07 -5.46 -15.53
N GLY A 30 -10.85 -4.24 -15.03
CA GLY A 30 -11.77 -3.11 -15.22
C GLY A 30 -13.03 -3.12 -14.33
N SER A 31 -13.14 -4.05 -13.37
CA SER A 31 -14.22 -4.02 -12.38
C SER A 31 -14.07 -2.84 -11.41
N SER A 32 -15.18 -2.20 -11.03
CA SER A 32 -15.22 -1.15 -10.01
C SER A 32 -15.88 -1.67 -8.73
N PHE A 33 -15.37 -1.22 -7.58
CA PHE A 33 -15.85 -1.57 -6.24
C PHE A 33 -16.03 -0.27 -5.45
N GLU A 34 -17.21 0.32 -5.54
CA GLU A 34 -17.50 1.63 -4.94
C GLU A 34 -18.31 1.48 -3.65
N GLN A 35 -17.90 2.22 -2.61
CA GLN A 35 -18.63 2.35 -1.34
C GLN A 35 -18.98 1.01 -0.68
N MET A 36 -18.10 0.02 -0.79
CA MET A 36 -18.34 -1.30 -0.21
C MET A 36 -17.61 -1.49 1.13
N MET A 37 -18.15 -2.37 1.95
CA MET A 37 -17.47 -2.87 3.15
C MET A 37 -16.87 -4.25 2.86
N MET A 38 -15.53 -4.33 2.84
CA MET A 38 -14.73 -5.54 2.60
C MET A 38 -14.16 -6.14 3.91
N ASN A 39 -14.87 -6.01 5.03
CA ASN A 39 -14.35 -6.47 6.33
C ASN A 39 -14.03 -7.97 6.29
N ASN A 40 -12.77 -8.32 6.59
CA ASN A 40 -12.25 -9.69 6.54
C ASN A 40 -12.23 -10.33 5.13
N ALA A 41 -12.21 -9.53 4.05
CA ALA A 41 -12.00 -10.04 2.70
C ALA A 41 -10.58 -10.65 2.57
N SER A 42 -10.46 -11.74 1.81
CA SER A 42 -9.17 -12.40 1.56
C SER A 42 -8.92 -12.50 0.06
N PHE A 43 -7.73 -12.08 -0.36
CA PHE A 43 -7.25 -12.20 -1.72
C PHE A 43 -6.03 -13.10 -1.70
N LYS A 44 -6.17 -14.30 -2.27
CA LYS A 44 -5.10 -15.30 -2.33
C LYS A 44 -4.83 -15.68 -3.77
N ASP A 45 -3.55 -15.70 -4.15
CA ASP A 45 -3.09 -16.09 -5.48
C ASP A 45 -3.74 -15.25 -6.60
N VAL A 46 -3.91 -13.95 -6.36
CA VAL A 46 -4.54 -13.00 -7.29
C VAL A 46 -3.51 -12.21 -8.08
N CYS A 47 -3.86 -11.83 -9.32
CA CYS A 47 -3.16 -10.81 -10.09
C CYS A 47 -3.98 -9.52 -10.06
N ILE A 48 -3.46 -8.47 -9.41
CA ILE A 48 -4.13 -7.16 -9.23
C ILE A 48 -3.27 -6.01 -9.75
N THR A 49 -2.56 -6.24 -10.84
CA THR A 49 -1.70 -5.23 -11.47
C THR A 49 -2.50 -4.00 -11.88
N GLY A 50 -2.03 -2.82 -11.47
CA GLY A 50 -2.68 -1.55 -11.78
C GLY A 50 -3.92 -1.23 -10.93
N LEU A 51 -4.17 -1.99 -9.85
CA LEU A 51 -5.20 -1.65 -8.87
C LEU A 51 -4.93 -0.27 -8.28
N LYS A 52 -5.99 0.54 -8.20
CA LYS A 52 -6.00 1.81 -7.48
C LYS A 52 -6.92 1.70 -6.28
N ILE A 53 -6.45 2.20 -5.15
CA ILE A 53 -7.23 2.30 -3.93
C ILE A 53 -7.15 3.77 -3.49
N GLU A 54 -8.29 4.45 -3.52
CA GLU A 54 -8.43 5.88 -3.24
C GLU A 54 -9.49 6.05 -2.15
N ASP A 55 -9.29 7.02 -1.25
CA ASP A 55 -10.21 7.37 -0.15
C ASP A 55 -10.68 6.16 0.70
N ALA A 56 -9.82 5.16 0.87
CA ALA A 56 -10.13 3.93 1.59
C ALA A 56 -9.46 3.89 2.96
N ASN A 57 -10.18 3.36 3.96
CA ASN A 57 -9.56 2.96 5.21
C ASN A 57 -8.90 1.58 5.05
N LEU A 58 -7.57 1.56 4.95
CA LEU A 58 -6.74 0.35 4.88
C LEU A 58 -6.12 -0.03 6.23
N SER A 59 -6.72 0.40 7.34
CA SER A 59 -6.31 -0.04 8.67
C SER A 59 -6.29 -1.57 8.73
N ASP A 60 -5.24 -2.11 9.36
CA ASP A 60 -5.07 -3.56 9.55
C ASP A 60 -4.90 -4.37 8.26
N LEU A 61 -4.62 -3.72 7.12
CA LEU A 61 -4.25 -4.42 5.88
C LEU A 61 -2.93 -5.20 6.07
N GLU A 62 -2.97 -6.50 5.78
CA GLU A 62 -1.78 -7.35 5.67
C GLU A 62 -1.48 -7.64 4.19
N ILE A 63 -0.27 -7.31 3.74
CA ILE A 63 0.26 -7.69 2.43
C ILE A 63 1.43 -8.63 2.66
N LYS A 64 1.23 -9.91 2.35
CA LYS A 64 2.23 -10.96 2.59
C LYS A 64 2.53 -11.74 1.32
N TYR A 65 3.80 -12.01 1.06
CA TYR A 65 4.28 -12.74 -0.12
C TYR A 65 3.81 -12.14 -1.47
N ALA A 66 3.66 -10.81 -1.52
CA ALA A 66 3.25 -10.09 -2.73
C ALA A 66 4.43 -9.36 -3.38
N GLN A 67 4.37 -9.20 -4.70
CA GLN A 67 5.29 -8.34 -5.44
C GLN A 67 4.77 -6.90 -5.42
N LEU A 68 5.52 -5.98 -4.81
CA LEU A 68 5.20 -4.55 -4.74
C LEU A 68 6.16 -3.66 -5.57
N GLY A 69 7.03 -4.26 -6.39
CA GLY A 69 7.97 -3.53 -7.23
C GLY A 69 7.26 -2.50 -8.13
N GLY A 70 7.62 -1.23 -7.99
CA GLY A 70 7.01 -0.12 -8.73
C GLY A 70 5.69 0.41 -8.15
N ALA A 71 5.24 -0.09 -6.98
CA ALA A 71 4.09 0.47 -6.30
C ALA A 71 4.33 1.95 -5.93
N TYR A 72 3.33 2.79 -6.17
CA TYR A 72 3.34 4.20 -5.78
C TYR A 72 2.33 4.41 -4.66
N ILE A 73 2.85 4.59 -3.44
CA ILE A 73 2.08 4.74 -2.21
C ILE A 73 2.34 6.16 -1.70
N HIS A 74 1.32 7.02 -1.77
CA HIS A 74 1.41 8.43 -1.42
C HIS A 74 0.16 8.87 -0.66
N ASP A 75 0.27 9.99 0.07
CA ASP A 75 -0.82 10.59 0.85
C ASP A 75 -1.49 9.61 1.84
N ILE A 76 -0.73 8.63 2.34
CA ILE A 76 -1.20 7.68 3.36
C ILE A 76 -1.08 8.29 4.75
N GLY A 77 -2.19 8.34 5.48
CA GLY A 77 -2.26 8.86 6.84
C GLY A 77 -3.71 9.05 7.30
N MET A 78 -3.88 9.77 8.41
CA MET A 78 -5.22 10.26 8.77
C MET A 78 -5.67 11.30 7.73
N PRO A 79 -6.98 11.43 7.46
CA PRO A 79 -7.48 12.46 6.57
C PRO A 79 -6.98 13.85 6.99
N PRO A 80 -6.65 14.76 6.06
CA PRO A 80 -6.17 16.09 6.39
C PRO A 80 -7.29 16.99 6.92
N GLU A 81 -6.90 18.11 7.56
CA GLU A 81 -7.85 19.13 8.01
C GLU A 81 -8.74 19.61 6.84
N GLY A 82 -10.05 19.69 7.10
CA GLY A 82 -11.06 20.04 6.09
C GLY A 82 -11.68 18.84 5.35
N HIS A 83 -11.12 17.63 5.50
CA HIS A 83 -11.76 16.42 4.98
C HIS A 83 -13.01 16.05 5.82
N PRO A 84 -14.11 15.52 5.24
CA PRO A 84 -15.32 15.14 6.01
C PRO A 84 -15.09 14.11 7.13
N ALA A 85 -14.03 13.31 7.00
CA ALA A 85 -13.61 12.30 7.99
C ALA A 85 -12.41 12.75 8.84
N TYR A 86 -12.06 14.05 8.84
CA TYR A 86 -11.00 14.59 9.68
C TYR A 86 -11.37 14.49 11.16
N ASP A 87 -10.48 13.92 11.96
CA ASP A 87 -10.55 13.93 13.41
C ASP A 87 -9.18 14.36 13.98
N PRO A 88 -9.09 15.56 14.61
CA PRO A 88 -7.83 16.05 15.18
C PRO A 88 -7.33 15.22 16.38
N ALA A 89 -8.18 14.41 16.99
CA ALA A 89 -7.81 13.51 18.08
C ALA A 89 -7.38 12.12 17.58
N ALA A 90 -7.67 11.79 16.31
CA ALA A 90 -7.33 10.49 15.76
C ALA A 90 -5.82 10.35 15.58
N LYS A 91 -5.33 9.14 15.83
CA LYS A 91 -3.91 8.80 15.71
C LYS A 91 -3.76 7.60 14.78
N GLN A 92 -2.95 7.78 13.75
CA GLN A 92 -2.53 6.70 12.89
C GLN A 92 -1.69 5.71 13.71
N ARG A 93 -2.02 4.42 13.62
CA ARG A 93 -1.14 3.37 14.13
C ARG A 93 0.11 3.29 13.24
N PRO A 94 1.32 3.08 13.80
CA PRO A 94 2.53 2.98 13.00
C PRO A 94 2.44 1.90 11.91
N LEU A 95 3.02 2.17 10.75
CA LEU A 95 3.24 1.16 9.72
C LEU A 95 4.41 0.26 10.12
N LYS A 96 4.34 -1.01 9.73
CA LYS A 96 5.41 -2.00 9.97
C LYS A 96 5.80 -2.65 8.65
N PHE A 97 7.10 -2.61 8.36
CA PHE A 97 7.73 -3.35 7.27
C PHE A 97 8.70 -4.34 7.90
N GLU A 98 8.54 -5.63 7.61
CA GLU A 98 9.35 -6.70 8.18
C GLU A 98 9.75 -7.67 7.07
N ASN A 99 11.04 -7.96 6.93
CA ASN A 99 11.58 -8.83 5.88
C ASN A 99 11.16 -8.40 4.46
N CYS A 100 11.13 -7.08 4.21
CA CYS A 100 10.82 -6.51 2.90
C CYS A 100 12.10 -6.16 2.14
N ASP A 101 12.14 -6.45 0.84
CA ASP A 101 13.14 -5.87 -0.05
C ASP A 101 12.66 -4.50 -0.52
N LEU A 102 13.34 -3.45 -0.07
CA LEU A 102 13.06 -2.05 -0.42
C LEU A 102 14.21 -1.43 -1.23
N GLN A 103 15.12 -2.25 -1.80
CA GLN A 103 16.29 -1.74 -2.53
C GLN A 103 15.87 -0.78 -3.65
N GLY A 104 16.54 0.38 -3.70
CA GLY A 104 16.28 1.41 -4.73
C GLY A 104 14.98 2.20 -4.51
N SER A 105 14.24 1.96 -3.42
CA SER A 105 13.06 2.75 -3.09
C SER A 105 13.43 4.17 -2.69
N THR A 106 12.49 5.10 -2.90
CA THR A 106 12.62 6.49 -2.47
C THR A 106 11.55 6.83 -1.45
N ILE A 107 11.93 7.51 -0.38
CA ILE A 107 11.03 8.04 0.65
C ILE A 107 11.26 9.54 0.69
N THR A 108 10.30 10.30 0.15
CA THR A 108 10.38 11.77 0.01
C THR A 108 9.17 12.40 0.68
N ASP A 109 9.37 13.56 1.33
CA ASP A 109 8.31 14.36 1.98
C ASP A 109 7.44 13.57 2.96
N CYS A 110 8.02 12.55 3.60
CA CYS A 110 7.36 11.72 4.59
C CYS A 110 7.71 12.17 6.01
N ASN A 111 6.74 12.12 6.92
CA ASN A 111 7.04 12.23 8.34
C ASN A 111 7.64 10.90 8.84
N LEU A 112 8.95 10.88 9.08
CA LEU A 112 9.70 9.72 9.58
C LEU A 112 9.98 9.80 11.09
N SER A 113 9.30 10.68 11.83
CA SER A 113 9.47 10.77 13.28
C SER A 113 9.09 9.45 13.97
N GLY A 114 9.99 8.95 14.83
CA GLY A 114 9.80 7.69 15.53
C GLY A 114 9.95 6.43 14.67
N VAL A 115 10.46 6.55 13.43
CA VAL A 115 10.83 5.37 12.62
C VAL A 115 12.13 4.77 13.15
N ASP A 116 12.07 3.50 13.51
CA ASP A 116 13.23 2.68 13.87
C ASP A 116 13.64 1.80 12.69
N ILE A 117 14.93 1.82 12.34
CA ILE A 117 15.53 0.93 11.34
C ILE A 117 16.49 0.01 12.10
N THR A 118 16.10 -1.26 12.25
CA THR A 118 16.83 -2.26 13.05
C THR A 118 17.11 -3.48 12.20
N ASP A 119 18.32 -4.05 12.32
CA ASP A 119 18.74 -5.28 11.63
C ASP A 119 18.49 -5.29 10.11
N CYS A 120 18.61 -4.13 9.47
CA CYS A 120 18.45 -3.96 8.03
C CYS A 120 19.82 -3.84 7.34
N ASP A 121 19.90 -4.26 6.07
CA ASP A 121 21.03 -3.90 5.21
C ASP A 121 20.90 -2.41 4.82
N LEU A 122 21.85 -1.59 5.26
CA LEU A 122 21.87 -0.14 5.03
C LEU A 122 22.81 0.27 3.88
N ASN A 123 23.44 -0.68 3.19
CA ASN A 123 24.43 -0.40 2.16
C ASN A 123 23.84 0.51 1.06
N GLY A 124 24.46 1.68 0.87
CA GLY A 124 24.03 2.68 -0.12
C GLY A 124 22.76 3.46 0.25
N MET A 125 22.21 3.26 1.45
CA MET A 125 21.11 4.07 1.98
C MET A 125 21.57 5.53 2.16
N LYS A 126 20.67 6.47 1.85
CA LYS A 126 20.94 7.90 2.01
C LYS A 126 19.86 8.60 2.82
N ILE A 127 20.28 9.53 3.68
CA ILE A 127 19.41 10.48 4.38
C ILE A 127 19.75 11.88 3.89
N ASN A 128 18.80 12.56 3.24
CA ASN A 128 19.03 13.87 2.61
C ASN A 128 20.26 13.89 1.69
N GLY A 129 20.48 12.80 0.96
CA GLY A 129 21.61 12.63 0.04
C GLY A 129 22.94 12.22 0.70
N ILE A 130 23.02 12.17 2.02
CA ILE A 130 24.21 11.76 2.77
C ILE A 130 24.19 10.25 2.98
N ASP A 131 25.32 9.59 2.72
CA ASP A 131 25.48 8.15 2.90
C ASP A 131 25.41 7.75 4.39
N VAL A 132 24.58 6.75 4.70
CA VAL A 132 24.37 6.31 6.09
C VAL A 132 25.60 5.62 6.68
N ASP A 133 26.40 4.90 5.90
CA ASP A 133 27.64 4.30 6.40
C ASP A 133 28.65 5.38 6.81
N GLU A 134 28.71 6.49 6.06
CA GLU A 134 29.55 7.63 6.42
C GLU A 134 29.09 8.30 7.71
N LEU A 135 27.77 8.49 7.89
CA LEU A 135 27.18 9.03 9.11
C LEU A 135 27.52 8.15 10.33
N LEU A 136 27.35 6.83 10.21
CA LEU A 136 27.63 5.88 11.29
C LEU A 136 29.13 5.86 11.65
N ARG A 137 30.02 5.86 10.64
CA ARG A 137 31.47 5.96 10.87
C ARG A 137 31.86 7.28 11.54
N ALA A 138 31.22 8.39 11.17
CA ALA A 138 31.46 9.69 11.78
C ALA A 138 31.04 9.69 13.26
N TYR A 139 29.88 9.11 13.57
CA TYR A 139 29.40 8.96 14.96
C TYR A 139 30.36 8.12 15.81
N GLN A 140 30.79 6.96 15.31
CA GLN A 140 31.73 6.08 16.01
C GLN A 140 33.09 6.76 16.31
N LYS A 141 33.57 7.62 15.40
CA LYS A 141 34.82 8.37 15.60
C LYS A 141 34.72 9.44 16.69
N GLN A 142 33.51 9.90 17.02
CA GLN A 142 33.30 10.89 18.09
C GLN A 142 33.39 10.28 19.50
N GLY A 143 33.51 8.96 19.62
CA GLY A 143 33.91 8.30 20.87
C GLY A 143 32.91 8.46 22.02
N ILE A 144 31.62 8.44 21.73
CA ILE A 144 30.57 8.19 22.73
C ILE A 144 30.23 6.71 22.70
#